data_AF-A0A7M5WTK1-F1
#
_entry.id   AF-A0A7M5WTK1-F1
#
_cell.length_a   1.000
_cell.length_b   1.000
_cell.length_c   1.000
_cell.angle_alpha   90.00
_cell.angle_beta   90.00
_cell.angle_gamma   90.00
#
_symmetry.space_group_name_H-M   'P 1'
#
loop_
_entity.id
_entity.type
_entity.pdbx_description
1 polymer ?
#
loop_
_entity_poly.entity_id
_entity_poly.type
_entity_poly.pdbx_seq_one_letter_code
_entity_poly.pdbx_strand_id
1 'polypeptide(L)'
;FNAGQMYVAMSRVRTIDGLYFTVQYRRTAFVCSKDVNDEYSRLRQNKIEPIKDVMRSNSTLNVCLLNTRSLRLHVIDIQNDEFLYKNDLLCLTETQMSYESSDIDTQNLQEQLYS
;
A
#
# COMPACT_ATOMS: atom_id res chain seq x y z
N PHE A 1 5.56 17.67 -13.19
CA PHE A 1 5.10 16.76 -12.12
C PHE A 1 3.64 16.47 -12.35
N ASN A 2 3.27 15.20 -12.55
CA ASN A 2 1.86 14.82 -12.57
C ASN A 2 1.28 14.88 -11.15
N ALA A 3 -0.01 15.20 -11.01
CA ALA A 3 -0.67 15.35 -9.71
C ALA A 3 -0.50 14.12 -8.80
N GLY A 4 -0.52 12.91 -9.38
CA GLY A 4 -0.27 11.66 -8.65
C GLY A 4 1.14 11.56 -8.05
N GLN A 5 2.17 12.06 -8.73
CA GLN A 5 3.54 12.05 -8.20
C GLN A 5 3.69 13.00 -7.02
N MET A 6 3.00 14.15 -7.06
CA MET A 6 2.97 15.10 -5.94
C MET A 6 2.27 14.51 -4.72
N TYR A 7 1.13 13.84 -4.91
CA TYR A 7 0.43 13.13 -3.83
C TYR A 7 1.32 12.09 -3.15
N VAL A 8 2.07 11.29 -3.94
CA VAL A 8 2.99 10.27 -3.41
C VAL A 8 4.16 10.90 -2.66
N ALA A 9 4.77 11.96 -3.21
CA ALA A 9 5.87 12.66 -2.53
C ALA A 9 5.40 13.26 -1.20
N MET A 10 4.27 13.98 -1.21
CA MET A 10 3.73 14.66 -0.03
C MET A 10 3.19 13.70 1.04
N SER A 11 2.72 12.51 0.67
CA SER A 11 2.23 11.50 1.64
C SER A 11 3.35 10.71 2.31
N ARG A 12 4.55 10.68 1.73
CA ARG A 12 5.72 9.96 2.28
C ARG A 12 6.62 10.86 3.12
N VAL A 13 6.67 12.14 2.82
CA VAL A 13 7.44 13.11 3.60
C VAL A 13 6.75 13.36 4.94
N ARG A 14 7.46 13.07 6.04
CA ARG A 14 6.96 13.23 7.42
C ARG A 14 7.49 14.48 8.13
N THR A 15 8.51 15.13 7.58
CA THR A 15 9.13 16.34 8.12
C THR A 15 9.44 17.33 7.00
N ILE A 16 9.45 18.63 7.29
CA ILE A 16 9.73 19.66 6.28
C ILE A 16 11.14 19.52 5.70
N ASP A 17 12.09 19.04 6.51
CA ASP A 17 13.46 18.76 6.11
C ASP A 17 13.58 17.62 5.09
N GLY A 18 12.52 16.82 4.92
CA GLY A 18 12.46 15.77 3.88
C GLY A 18 11.94 16.25 2.52
N LEU A 19 11.56 17.52 2.38
CA LEU A 19 11.01 18.08 1.14
C LEU A 19 11.91 19.17 0.55
N TYR A 20 12.65 18.81 -0.49
CA TYR A 20 13.49 19.76 -1.21
C TYR A 20 12.81 20.17 -2.52
N PHE A 21 12.43 21.44 -2.62
CA PHE A 21 11.89 22.00 -3.87
C PHE A 21 13.05 22.35 -4.82
N THR A 22 13.08 21.71 -5.98
CA THR A 22 14.08 21.97 -7.04
C THR A 22 13.77 23.22 -7.88
N VAL A 23 12.62 23.86 -7.66
CA VAL A 23 12.13 25.07 -8.32
C VAL A 23 11.51 26.02 -7.29
N GLN A 24 11.32 27.29 -7.68
CA GLN A 24 10.72 28.30 -6.80
C GLN A 24 9.39 27.83 -6.20
N TYR A 25 9.36 27.79 -4.87
CA TYR A 25 8.18 27.46 -4.09
C TYR A 25 7.08 28.51 -4.31
N ARG A 26 5.92 28.06 -4.81
CA ARG A 26 4.71 28.88 -4.91
C ARG A 26 3.68 28.36 -3.91
N ARG A 27 3.48 29.09 -2.81
CA ARG A 27 2.52 28.73 -1.75
C ARG A 27 1.10 28.49 -2.29
N THR A 28 0.69 29.25 -3.29
CA THR A 28 -0.65 29.15 -3.92
C THR A 28 -0.84 27.91 -4.79
N ALA A 29 0.22 27.16 -5.10
CA ALA A 29 0.13 25.92 -5.86
C ALA A 29 -0.27 24.71 -5.00
N PHE A 30 -0.21 24.84 -3.67
CA PHE A 30 -0.57 23.79 -2.72
C PHE A 30 -1.86 24.16 -2.02
N VAL A 31 -2.98 23.78 -2.62
CA VAL A 31 -4.32 24.03 -2.06
C VAL A 31 -5.01 22.69 -1.87
N CYS A 32 -5.50 22.44 -0.66
CA CYS A 32 -6.37 21.31 -0.42
C CYS A 32 -7.75 21.63 -1.00
N SER A 33 -8.27 20.76 -1.87
CA SER A 33 -9.64 20.90 -2.34
C SER A 33 -10.61 20.73 -1.16
N LYS A 34 -11.64 21.57 -1.12
CA LYS A 34 -12.71 21.45 -0.12
C LYS A 34 -13.38 20.07 -0.20
N ASP A 35 -13.61 19.57 -1.41
CA ASP A 35 -14.21 18.25 -1.66
C ASP A 35 -13.36 17.12 -1.05
N VAL A 36 -12.03 17.26 -1.09
CA VAL A 36 -11.10 16.28 -0.49
C VAL A 36 -11.19 16.31 1.04
N ASN A 37 -11.28 17.50 1.64
CA ASN A 37 -11.44 17.62 3.10
C ASN A 37 -12.80 17.09 3.58
N ASP A 38 -13.86 17.38 2.83
CA ASP A 38 -15.22 16.93 3.14
C ASP A 38 -15.29 15.40 3.06
N GLU A 39 -14.73 14.81 2.00
CA GLU A 39 -14.63 13.34 1.84
C GLU A 39 -13.76 12.69 2.92
N TYR A 40 -12.62 13.29 3.25
CA TYR A 40 -11.75 12.79 4.31
C TYR A 40 -12.45 12.78 5.68
N SER A 41 -13.24 13.83 5.95
CA SER A 41 -14.05 13.93 7.17
C SER A 41 -15.15 12.87 7.19
N ARG A 42 -15.82 12.64 6.05
CA ARG A 42 -16.83 11.60 5.87
C ARG A 42 -16.26 10.20 6.13
N LEU A 43 -15.09 9.88 5.59
CA LEU A 43 -14.41 8.58 5.78
C LEU A 43 -13.97 8.35 7.23
N ARG A 44 -13.59 9.40 7.96
CA ARG A 44 -13.24 9.29 9.39
C ARG A 44 -14.45 9.01 10.27
N GLN A 45 -15.60 9.57 9.92
CA GLN A 45 -16.86 9.34 10.63
C GLN A 45 -17.45 7.97 10.29
N ASN A 46 -17.39 7.58 9.01
CA ASN A 46 -17.81 6.27 8.53
C ASN A 46 -16.62 5.31 8.54
N LYS A 47 -16.23 4.87 9.73
CA LYS A 47 -15.21 3.82 9.86
C LYS A 47 -15.63 2.64 8.99
N ILE A 48 -14.83 2.34 7.98
CA ILE A 48 -14.95 1.09 7.24
C ILE A 48 -14.55 0.02 8.24
N GLU A 49 -15.54 -0.68 8.78
CA GLU A 49 -15.25 -1.85 9.61
C GLU A 49 -14.63 -2.92 8.71
N PRO A 50 -13.56 -3.59 9.18
CA PRO A 50 -13.06 -4.77 8.50
C PRO A 50 -14.22 -5.75 8.27
N ILE A 51 -14.22 -6.43 7.12
CA ILE A 51 -15.18 -7.49 6.84
C ILE A 51 -14.99 -8.54 7.94
N LYS A 52 -15.94 -8.62 8.88
CA LYS A 52 -15.83 -9.50 10.05
C LYS A 52 -16.00 -10.96 9.68
N ASP A 53 -16.79 -11.23 8.66
CA ASP A 53 -17.00 -12.56 8.12
C ASP A 53 -17.37 -12.46 6.64
N VAL A 54 -16.67 -13.21 5.78
CA VAL A 54 -17.15 -13.45 4.42
C VAL A 54 -18.29 -14.44 4.56
N MET A 55 -19.50 -14.08 4.14
CA MET A 55 -20.60 -15.04 4.10
C MET A 55 -20.24 -16.16 3.13
N ARG A 56 -19.85 -17.32 3.67
CA ARG A 56 -19.49 -18.48 2.88
C ARG A 56 -20.70 -19.38 2.77
N SER A 57 -21.18 -19.55 1.53
CA SER A 57 -22.08 -20.63 1.19
C SER A 57 -21.30 -21.67 0.41
N ASN A 58 -21.62 -22.95 0.64
CA ASN A 58 -21.07 -24.09 -0.11
C ASN A 58 -21.34 -24.02 -1.63
N SER A 59 -22.19 -23.10 -2.08
CA SER A 59 -22.50 -22.83 -3.49
C SER A 59 -21.77 -21.63 -4.08
N THR A 60 -20.84 -21.00 -3.36
CA THR A 60 -20.18 -19.75 -3.78
C THR A 60 -18.69 -19.96 -3.99
N LEU A 61 -18.16 -19.44 -5.11
CA LEU A 61 -16.72 -19.39 -5.37
C LEU A 61 -16.14 -18.08 -4.82
N ASN A 62 -15.25 -18.17 -3.84
CA ASN A 62 -14.60 -17.01 -3.23
C ASN A 62 -13.26 -16.75 -3.91
N VAL A 63 -13.15 -15.59 -4.55
CA VAL A 63 -11.93 -15.14 -5.21
C VAL A 63 -11.39 -13.91 -4.48
N CYS A 64 -10.15 -13.99 -4.00
CA CYS A 64 -9.42 -12.87 -3.43
C CYS A 64 -8.34 -12.41 -4.42
N LEU A 65 -8.31 -11.13 -4.75
CA LEU A 65 -7.25 -10.51 -5.53
C LEU A 65 -6.56 -9.43 -4.69
N LEU A 66 -5.27 -9.60 -4.43
CA LEU A 66 -4.49 -8.66 -3.63
C LEU A 66 -3.30 -8.14 -4.43
N ASN A 67 -3.27 -6.82 -4.62
CA ASN A 67 -2.05 -6.14 -5.02
C ASN A 67 -1.11 -6.06 -3.82
N THR A 68 0.08 -6.62 -3.97
CA THR A 68 1.11 -6.65 -2.94
C THR A 68 2.38 -6.00 -3.47
N ARG A 69 3.15 -5.40 -2.56
CA ARG A 69 4.51 -4.92 -2.85
C ARG A 69 5.44 -5.67 -1.94
N SER A 70 6.55 -6.14 -2.48
CA SER A 70 7.52 -6.94 -1.74
C SER A 70 6.87 -8.23 -1.21
N LEU A 71 6.13 -8.97 -2.04
CA LEU A 71 5.44 -10.22 -1.67
C LEU A 71 6.35 -11.18 -0.90
N ARG A 72 7.64 -11.25 -1.25
CA ARG A 72 8.61 -12.10 -0.54
C ARG A 72 8.72 -11.79 0.95
N LEU A 73 8.62 -10.53 1.35
CA LEU A 73 8.67 -10.11 2.74
C LEU A 73 7.36 -10.41 3.49
N HIS A 74 6.24 -10.48 2.77
CA HIS A 74 4.90 -10.64 3.34
C HIS A 74 4.30 -12.04 3.14
N VAL A 75 5.05 -12.97 2.55
CA VAL A 75 4.54 -14.32 2.27
C VAL A 75 4.10 -15.04 3.55
N ILE A 76 4.85 -14.87 4.64
CA ILE A 76 4.55 -15.46 5.95
C ILE A 76 3.28 -14.83 6.53
N ASP A 77 3.13 -13.51 6.40
CA ASP A 77 1.93 -12.81 6.87
C ASP A 77 0.69 -13.31 6.12
N ILE A 78 0.77 -13.45 4.80
CA ILE A 78 -0.33 -13.93 3.95
C ILE A 78 -0.71 -15.38 4.26
N GLN A 79 0.27 -16.25 4.54
CA GLN A 79 0.02 -17.64 4.93
C GLN A 79 -0.69 -17.76 6.27
N ASN A 80 -0.39 -16.86 7.20
CA ASN A 80 -1.00 -16.85 8.53
C ASN A 80 -2.33 -16.07 8.57
N ASP A 81 -2.68 -15.35 7.51
CA ASP A 81 -3.94 -14.64 7.40
C ASP A 81 -5.07 -15.60 7.00
N GLU A 82 -5.91 -15.90 8.00
CA GLU A 82 -7.03 -16.82 7.88
C GLU A 82 -8.11 -16.35 6.89
N PHE A 83 -8.21 -15.04 6.64
CA PHE A 83 -9.15 -14.48 5.69
C PHE A 83 -8.66 -14.71 4.26
N LEU A 84 -7.38 -14.46 3.99
CA LEU A 84 -6.77 -14.65 2.68
C LEU A 84 -6.67 -16.13 2.31
N TYR A 85 -6.21 -16.97 3.24
CA TYR A 85 -5.90 -18.37 2.95
C TYR A 85 -7.13 -19.27 2.79
N LYS A 86 -8.27 -18.86 3.36
CA LYS A 86 -9.52 -19.63 3.26
C LYS A 86 -10.36 -19.32 2.01
N ASN A 87 -9.85 -18.54 1.05
CA ASN A 87 -10.52 -18.34 -0.25
C ASN A 87 -10.29 -19.54 -1.18
N ASP A 88 -11.24 -19.81 -2.08
CA ASP A 88 -11.10 -20.88 -3.07
C ASP A 88 -10.02 -20.56 -4.11
N LEU A 89 -9.84 -19.26 -4.41
CA LEU A 89 -8.78 -18.75 -5.27
C LEU A 89 -8.16 -17.50 -4.66
N LEU A 90 -6.84 -17.54 -4.42
CA LEU A 90 -6.04 -16.41 -3.99
C LEU A 90 -5.11 -15.95 -5.13
N CYS A 91 -5.38 -14.78 -5.68
CA CYS A 91 -4.60 -14.13 -6.72
C CYS A 91 -3.74 -13.01 -6.12
N LEU A 92 -2.42 -13.11 -6.27
CA LEU A 92 -1.48 -12.11 -5.76
C LEU A 92 -0.78 -11.41 -6.94
N THR A 93 -0.86 -10.09 -6.98
CA THR A 93 -0.25 -9.27 -8.03
C THR A 93 0.86 -8.40 -7.44
N GLU A 94 2.12 -8.75 -7.75
CA GLU A 94 3.30 -8.01 -7.29
C GLU A 94 3.42 -6.68 -8.05
N THR A 95 3.39 -5.57 -7.32
CA THR A 95 3.58 -4.23 -7.86
C THR A 95 5.04 -3.82 -7.70
N GLN A 96 5.85 -4.09 -8.73
CA GLN A 96 7.24 -3.64 -8.80
C GLN A 96 7.28 -2.12 -9.04
N MET A 97 7.88 -1.37 -8.11
CA MET A 97 7.97 0.10 -8.20
C MET A 97 9.30 0.59 -8.81
N SER A 98 10.11 -0.31 -9.36
CA SER A 98 11.38 0.00 -10.05
C SER A 98 11.78 -1.15 -10.97
N TYR A 99 12.35 -0.81 -12.14
CA TYR A 99 13.00 -1.78 -13.04
C TYR A 99 14.38 -2.25 -12.52
N GLU A 100 14.85 -1.70 -11.39
CA GLU A 100 16.24 -1.85 -10.90
C GLU A 100 16.38 -2.61 -9.57
N SER A 101 15.33 -3.24 -9.04
CA SER A 101 15.51 -4.19 -7.94
C SER A 101 15.87 -5.56 -8.51
N SER A 102 17.07 -5.66 -9.09
CA SER A 102 17.75 -6.95 -9.20
C SER A 102 17.82 -7.57 -7.80
N ASP A 103 17.63 -8.89 -7.71
CA ASP A 103 17.55 -9.74 -6.52
C ASP A 103 18.72 -9.66 -5.49
N ILE A 104 19.57 -8.63 -5.55
CA ILE A 104 20.82 -8.45 -4.82
C ILE A 104 20.61 -8.11 -3.34
N ASP A 105 19.50 -7.47 -2.95
CA ASP A 105 19.31 -7.04 -1.55
C ASP A 105 18.90 -8.15 -0.57
N THR A 106 18.58 -9.35 -1.04
CA THR A 106 18.17 -10.46 -0.15
C THR A 106 19.28 -11.41 0.27
N GLN A 107 20.41 -11.48 -0.45
CA GLN A 107 21.57 -12.26 0.01
C GLN A 107 22.22 -11.63 1.25
N ASN A 108 22.26 -10.31 1.34
CA ASN A 108 22.88 -9.61 2.47
C ASN A 108 22.08 -9.69 3.78
N LEU A 109 20.75 -9.87 3.72
CA LEU A 109 19.91 -9.98 4.92
C LEU A 109 19.94 -11.38 5.55
N GLN A 110 20.15 -12.44 4.75
CA GLN A 110 20.33 -13.79 5.32
C GLN A 110 21.70 -13.94 5.99
N GLU A 111 22.78 -13.35 5.47
CA GLU A 111 24.11 -13.45 6.09
C GLU A 111 24.23 -12.67 7.42
N GLN A 112 23.44 -11.61 7.62
CA GLN A 112 23.44 -10.83 8.87
C GLN A 112 22.59 -11.45 10.00
N LEU A 113 21.70 -12.40 9.70
CA LEU A 113 20.91 -13.11 10.71
C LEU A 113 21.57 -14.41 11.18
N TYR A 114 22.63 -14.87 10.50
CA TYR A 114 23.39 -16.08 10.82
C TYR A 114 24.88 -15.82 11.12
N SER A 115 25.28 -14.56 11.35
CA SER A 115 26.59 -14.15 11.89
C SER A 115 26.43 -13.58 13.29
#